data_AF-A0A9E4Z905-F1
#
_entry.id   AF-A0A9E4Z905-F1
#
_cell.length_a   1.000
_cell.length_b   1.000
_cell.length_c   1.000
_cell.angle_alpha   90.00
_cell.angle_beta   90.00
_cell.angle_gamma   90.00
#
_symmetry.space_group_name_H-M   'P 1'
#
loop_
_entity.id
_entity.type
_entity.pdbx_description
1 polymer ?
#
loop_
_entity_poly.entity_id
_entity_poly.type
_entity_poly.pdbx_seq_one_letter_code
_entity_poly.pdbx_strand_id
1 'polypeptide(L)'
;KGTIDGVDVAGLTFAGVMDIPGNVLAGNWRAMVYIDDKSTPQQEEALLNLFTGKLGGPVADLVKLIGEVVGVERVPITFEIEGVSGSIKIGDVAEAEIVAYKGATGKESALYDTVFSTIPGTPAYVGKATNYRANVPALNININLKDHNAVSGPFHFED
;
A
#
# COMPACT_ATOMS: atom_id res chain seq x y z
N LYS A 1 -9.64 4.43 -11.75
CA LYS A 1 -10.79 3.59 -12.16
C LYS A 1 -10.71 2.28 -11.39
N GLY A 2 -11.83 1.72 -10.95
CA GLY A 2 -11.84 0.42 -10.28
C GLY A 2 -13.25 0.07 -9.85
N THR A 3 -13.63 -1.18 -10.06
CA THR A 3 -14.91 -1.75 -9.61
C THR A 3 -14.64 -3.05 -8.88
N ILE A 4 -15.30 -3.28 -7.75
CA ILE A 4 -15.23 -4.53 -6.98
C ILE A 4 -16.63 -5.09 -6.91
N ASP A 5 -16.88 -6.26 -7.51
CA ASP A 5 -18.21 -6.89 -7.58
C ASP A 5 -19.32 -5.92 -8.04
N GLY A 6 -19.00 -5.05 -9.00
CA GLY A 6 -19.93 -4.04 -9.53
C GLY A 6 -20.05 -2.75 -8.71
N VAL A 7 -19.37 -2.64 -7.56
CA VAL A 7 -19.28 -1.41 -6.76
C VAL A 7 -18.14 -0.54 -7.30
N ASP A 8 -18.43 0.67 -7.75
CA ASP A 8 -17.41 1.64 -8.15
C ASP A 8 -16.62 2.12 -6.93
N VAL A 9 -15.31 1.92 -6.96
CA VAL A 9 -14.35 2.35 -5.92
C VAL A 9 -13.33 3.33 -6.48
N ALA A 10 -13.56 3.89 -7.67
CA ALA A 10 -12.67 4.87 -8.27
C ALA A 10 -12.48 6.10 -7.37
N GLY A 11 -11.23 6.55 -7.25
CA GLY A 11 -10.88 7.74 -6.46
C GLY A 11 -10.78 7.50 -4.95
N LEU A 12 -11.07 6.28 -4.47
CA LEU A 12 -10.83 5.90 -3.09
C LEU A 12 -9.43 5.32 -2.92
N THR A 13 -8.88 5.49 -1.72
CA THR A 13 -7.61 4.88 -1.31
C THR A 13 -7.83 3.88 -0.18
N PHE A 14 -7.22 2.71 -0.32
CA PHE A 14 -7.01 1.75 0.77
C PHE A 14 -5.53 1.78 1.13
N ALA A 15 -5.22 1.95 2.41
CA ALA A 15 -3.85 2.03 2.88
C ALA A 15 -3.66 1.16 4.13
N GLY A 16 -2.40 0.83 4.43
CA GLY A 16 -2.07 0.14 5.67
C GLY A 16 -0.67 0.49 6.15
N VAL A 17 -0.50 0.48 7.46
CA VAL A 17 0.81 0.46 8.11
C VAL A 17 1.05 -0.96 8.60
N MET A 18 2.20 -1.51 8.26
CA MET A 18 2.54 -2.91 8.57
C MET A 18 3.76 -2.96 9.50
N ASP A 19 3.66 -3.73 10.56
CA ASP A 19 4.80 -4.21 11.35
C ASP A 19 5.18 -5.59 10.82
N ILE A 20 6.38 -5.70 10.24
CA ILE A 20 6.88 -6.90 9.58
C ILE A 20 8.08 -7.44 10.38
N PRO A 21 7.94 -8.59 11.06
CA PRO A 21 9.02 -9.16 11.85
C PRO A 21 10.05 -9.86 10.94
N GLY A 22 11.14 -9.16 10.62
CA GLY A 22 12.27 -9.77 9.92
C GLY A 22 11.98 -10.02 8.44
N ASN A 23 11.83 -11.30 8.04
CA ASN A 23 11.66 -11.65 6.63
C ASN A 23 10.22 -11.43 6.17
N VAL A 24 10.04 -10.53 5.19
CA VAL A 24 8.77 -10.20 4.54
C VAL A 24 7.96 -11.45 4.15
N LEU A 25 8.60 -12.46 3.53
CA LEU A 25 7.92 -13.66 3.05
C LEU A 25 7.69 -14.73 4.13
N ALA A 26 8.25 -14.56 5.32
CA ALA A 26 7.94 -15.43 6.46
C ALA A 26 6.57 -15.08 7.09
N GLY A 27 5.96 -13.97 6.69
CA GLY A 27 4.64 -13.53 7.17
C GLY A 27 4.67 -13.07 8.62
N ASN A 28 3.58 -13.34 9.35
CA ASN A 28 3.35 -12.86 10.71
C ASN A 28 3.32 -11.33 10.82
N TRP A 29 2.84 -10.64 9.78
CA TRP A 29 2.71 -9.19 9.82
C TRP A 29 1.56 -8.79 10.71
N ARG A 30 1.72 -7.65 11.37
CA ARG A 30 0.63 -6.98 12.07
C ARG A 30 0.24 -5.74 11.27
N ALA A 31 -1.03 -5.61 10.95
CA ALA A 31 -1.54 -4.62 10.02
C ALA A 31 -2.52 -3.66 10.70
N MET A 32 -2.30 -2.36 10.56
CA MET A 32 -3.30 -1.33 10.80
C MET A 32 -3.81 -0.83 9.46
N VAL A 33 -5.12 -0.95 9.23
CA VAL A 33 -5.74 -0.64 7.94
C VAL A 33 -6.47 0.70 7.99
N TYR A 34 -6.37 1.46 6.91
CA TYR A 34 -7.01 2.75 6.75
C TYR A 34 -7.79 2.81 5.44
N ILE A 35 -9.04 3.26 5.53
CA ILE A 35 -9.94 3.44 4.39
C ILE A 35 -10.26 4.92 4.25
N ASP A 36 -10.23 5.43 3.02
CA ASP A 36 -10.58 6.82 2.73
C ASP A 36 -11.97 7.15 3.26
N ASP A 37 -12.08 8.23 4.05
CA ASP A 37 -13.32 8.64 4.71
C ASP A 37 -14.41 9.09 3.72
N LYS A 38 -14.05 9.34 2.46
CA LYS A 38 -14.98 9.59 1.35
C LYS A 38 -15.79 8.36 0.92
N SER A 39 -15.41 7.16 1.38
CA SER A 39 -16.10 5.92 1.05
C SER A 39 -17.52 5.87 1.62
N THR A 40 -18.44 5.34 0.83
CA THR A 40 -19.75 4.89 1.33
C THR A 40 -19.59 3.55 2.08
N PRO A 41 -20.55 3.16 2.95
CA PRO A 41 -20.50 1.86 3.62
C PRO A 41 -20.37 0.67 2.65
N GLN A 42 -21.01 0.75 1.49
CA GLN A 42 -20.92 -0.30 0.46
C GLN A 42 -19.51 -0.38 -0.17
N GLN A 43 -18.87 0.76 -0.43
CA GLN A 43 -17.50 0.81 -0.95
C GLN A 43 -16.48 0.35 0.10
N GLU A 44 -16.69 0.73 1.36
CA GLU A 44 -15.89 0.27 2.49
C GLU A 44 -15.93 -1.25 2.61
N GLU A 45 -17.12 -1.84 2.59
CA GLU A 45 -17.30 -3.30 2.61
C GLU A 45 -16.62 -3.98 1.42
N ALA A 46 -16.78 -3.42 0.21
CA ALA A 46 -16.15 -3.96 -1.00
C ALA A 46 -14.61 -3.94 -0.90
N LEU A 47 -14.03 -2.82 -0.46
CA LEU A 47 -12.58 -2.70 -0.23
C LEU A 47 -12.10 -3.67 0.84
N LEU A 48 -12.82 -3.79 1.96
CA LEU A 48 -12.50 -4.76 3.01
C LEU A 48 -12.57 -6.19 2.51
N ASN A 49 -13.60 -6.57 1.74
CA ASN A 49 -13.72 -7.92 1.19
C ASN A 49 -12.55 -8.26 0.24
N LEU A 50 -12.13 -7.31 -0.60
CA LEU A 50 -10.95 -7.47 -1.45
C LEU A 50 -9.67 -7.63 -0.61
N PHE A 51 -9.37 -6.66 0.26
CA PHE A 51 -8.11 -6.61 1.01
C PHE A 51 -8.07 -7.50 2.26
N THR A 52 -9.15 -8.23 2.56
CA THR A 52 -9.14 -9.40 3.46
C THR A 52 -9.02 -10.72 2.70
N GLY A 53 -8.86 -10.67 1.37
CA GLY A 53 -8.62 -11.85 0.53
C GLY A 53 -9.87 -12.70 0.27
N LYS A 54 -11.07 -12.24 0.66
CA LYS A 54 -12.32 -13.02 0.46
C LYS A 54 -12.65 -13.21 -1.02
N LEU A 55 -12.22 -12.28 -1.86
CA LEU A 55 -12.44 -12.33 -3.31
C LEU A 55 -11.39 -13.18 -4.05
N GLY A 56 -10.40 -13.74 -3.34
CA GLY A 56 -9.37 -14.59 -3.93
C GLY A 56 -8.31 -13.80 -4.70
N GLY A 57 -7.78 -14.43 -5.75
CA GLY A 57 -6.73 -13.87 -6.61
C GLY A 57 -5.42 -13.56 -5.87
N PRO A 58 -4.52 -12.79 -6.51
CA PRO A 58 -3.22 -12.46 -5.93
C PRO A 58 -3.30 -11.65 -4.63
N VAL A 59 -4.40 -10.93 -4.38
CA VAL A 59 -4.62 -10.25 -3.09
C VAL A 59 -4.78 -11.25 -1.95
N ALA A 60 -5.48 -12.35 -2.17
CA ALA A 60 -5.62 -13.39 -1.16
C ALA A 60 -4.26 -14.02 -0.79
N ASP A 61 -3.32 -14.09 -1.74
CA ASP A 61 -1.96 -14.54 -1.45
C ASP A 61 -1.16 -13.52 -0.63
N LEU A 62 -1.29 -12.22 -0.93
CA LEU A 62 -0.69 -11.15 -0.13
C LEU A 62 -1.21 -11.14 1.31
N VAL A 63 -2.53 -11.30 1.49
CA VAL A 63 -3.17 -11.27 2.81
C VAL A 63 -2.72 -12.43 3.71
N LYS A 64 -2.26 -13.56 3.15
CA LYS A 64 -1.69 -14.67 3.94
C LYS A 64 -0.42 -14.29 4.71
N LEU A 65 0.25 -13.20 4.33
CA LEU A 65 1.42 -12.69 5.07
C LEU A 65 0.99 -11.95 6.36
N ILE A 66 -0.26 -11.51 6.44
CA ILE A 66 -0.81 -10.82 7.60
C ILE A 66 -1.28 -11.87 8.61
N GLY A 67 -0.64 -11.88 9.79
CA GLY A 67 -1.04 -12.73 10.91
C GLY A 67 -2.10 -12.09 11.80
N GLU A 68 -2.09 -10.75 11.89
CA GLU A 68 -3.00 -9.99 12.74
C GLU A 68 -3.39 -8.66 12.07
N VAL A 69 -4.68 -8.33 12.07
CA VAL A 69 -5.15 -6.97 11.79
C VAL A 69 -5.48 -6.31 13.12
N VAL A 70 -4.66 -5.35 13.56
CA VAL A 70 -4.80 -4.70 14.88
C VAL A 70 -5.91 -3.66 14.91
N GLY A 71 -6.38 -3.22 13.74
CA GLY A 71 -7.49 -2.27 13.61
C GLY A 71 -7.77 -1.89 12.17
N VAL A 72 -8.96 -1.32 11.98
CA VAL A 72 -9.44 -0.71 10.73
C VAL A 72 -10.02 0.65 11.10
N GLU A 73 -9.55 1.70 10.44
CA GLU A 73 -10.02 3.06 10.67
C GLU A 73 -10.40 3.76 9.37
N ARG A 74 -11.33 4.70 9.49
CA ARG A 74 -11.66 5.64 8.42
C ARG A 74 -11.07 7.00 8.71
N VAL A 75 -10.28 7.48 7.77
CA VAL A 75 -9.55 8.74 7.90
C VAL A 75 -9.46 9.43 6.54
N PRO A 76 -9.30 10.76 6.49
CA PRO A 76 -9.04 11.44 5.23
C PRO A 76 -7.70 10.95 4.67
N ILE A 77 -7.72 10.48 3.42
CA ILE A 77 -6.51 10.06 2.70
C ILE A 77 -6.32 10.96 1.47
N THR A 78 -5.11 11.48 1.33
CA THR A 78 -4.64 12.15 0.11
C THR A 78 -3.54 11.30 -0.50
N PHE A 79 -3.68 10.98 -1.79
CA PHE A 79 -2.69 10.24 -2.55
C PHE A 79 -2.51 10.89 -3.91
N GLU A 80 -1.28 11.26 -4.23
CA GLU A 80 -0.92 11.91 -5.49
C GLU A 80 0.31 11.20 -6.07
N ILE A 81 0.27 10.83 -7.34
CA ILE A 81 1.38 10.16 -8.00
C ILE A 81 1.48 10.59 -9.47
N GLU A 82 2.70 10.89 -9.91
CA GLU A 82 3.07 11.13 -11.29
C GLU A 82 4.19 10.16 -11.69
N GLY A 83 3.86 9.19 -12.53
CA GLY A 83 4.76 8.06 -12.81
C GLY A 83 4.99 7.25 -11.53
N VAL A 84 6.23 7.25 -11.05
CA VAL A 84 6.65 6.58 -9.80
C VAL A 84 6.75 7.53 -8.62
N SER A 85 6.88 8.85 -8.86
CA SER A 85 7.09 9.84 -7.80
C SER A 85 5.76 10.37 -7.28
N GLY A 86 5.63 10.55 -5.98
CA GLY A 86 4.36 10.93 -5.39
C GLY A 86 4.38 10.97 -3.88
N SER A 87 3.21 11.22 -3.29
CA SER A 87 3.03 11.28 -1.85
C SER A 87 1.70 10.66 -1.41
N ILE A 88 1.69 10.20 -0.17
CA ILE A 88 0.49 9.77 0.54
C ILE A 88 0.46 10.44 1.91
N LYS A 89 -0.73 10.87 2.32
CA LYS A 89 -1.03 11.29 3.69
C LYS A 89 -2.27 10.54 4.17
N ILE A 90 -2.17 9.92 5.34
CA ILE A 90 -3.21 9.12 5.98
C ILE A 90 -3.54 9.82 7.30
N GLY A 91 -4.62 10.61 7.30
CA GLY A 91 -5.01 11.43 8.46
C GLY A 91 -3.81 12.18 9.06
N ASP A 92 -3.67 12.07 10.37
CA ASP A 92 -2.49 12.57 11.09
C ASP A 92 -1.47 11.46 11.43
N VAL A 93 -1.81 10.19 11.13
CA VAL A 93 -1.08 9.01 11.60
C VAL A 93 0.11 8.67 10.72
N ALA A 94 0.06 8.93 9.41
CA ALA A 94 1.17 8.63 8.51
C ALA A 94 1.26 9.57 7.31
N GLU A 95 2.49 9.80 6.85
CA GLU A 95 2.82 10.51 5.61
C GLU A 95 4.04 9.84 4.97
N ALA A 96 4.04 9.72 3.64
CA ALA A 96 5.19 9.21 2.90
C ALA A 96 5.33 9.93 1.56
N GLU A 97 6.56 10.08 1.10
CA GLU A 97 6.90 10.61 -0.23
C GLU A 97 7.91 9.67 -0.88
N ILE A 98 7.72 9.37 -2.17
CA ILE A 98 8.65 8.60 -2.99
C ILE A 98 9.13 9.47 -4.17
N VAL A 99 10.43 9.43 -4.42
CA VAL A 99 11.05 9.96 -5.63
C VAL A 99 11.68 8.82 -6.41
N ALA A 100 11.31 8.67 -7.67
CA ALA A 100 11.79 7.59 -8.52
C ALA A 100 13.31 7.63 -8.70
N TYR A 101 13.98 6.47 -8.60
CA TYR A 101 15.32 6.35 -9.14
C TYR A 101 15.26 6.33 -10.67
N LYS A 102 16.22 7.00 -11.30
CA LYS A 102 16.35 7.04 -12.76
C LYS A 102 17.59 6.28 -13.21
N GLY A 103 17.43 5.46 -14.24
CA GLY A 103 18.54 4.80 -14.91
C GLY A 103 19.34 5.77 -15.80
N ALA A 104 20.42 5.28 -16.40
CA ALA A 104 21.27 6.07 -17.30
C ALA A 104 20.52 6.67 -18.52
N THR A 105 19.35 6.12 -18.87
CA THR A 105 18.49 6.61 -19.95
C THR A 105 17.53 7.72 -19.51
N GLY A 106 17.54 8.11 -18.24
CA GLY A 106 16.60 9.06 -17.65
C GLY A 106 15.21 8.49 -17.35
N LYS A 107 14.95 7.23 -17.70
CA LYS A 107 13.71 6.51 -17.35
C LYS A 107 13.74 6.01 -15.92
N GLU A 108 12.56 5.78 -15.35
CA GLU A 108 12.39 5.20 -14.01
C GLU A 108 12.99 3.78 -13.97
N SER A 109 13.72 3.50 -12.90
CA SER A 109 14.32 2.19 -12.66
C SER A 109 13.26 1.19 -12.22
N ALA A 110 13.20 0.04 -12.89
CA ALA A 110 12.25 -1.02 -12.62
C ALA A 110 12.97 -2.37 -12.46
N LEU A 111 12.47 -3.18 -11.53
CA LEU A 111 12.85 -4.57 -11.35
C LEU A 111 11.70 -5.46 -11.83
N TYR A 112 12.03 -6.48 -12.63
CA TYR A 112 11.09 -7.44 -13.18
C TYR A 112 11.28 -8.79 -12.49
N ASP A 113 10.18 -9.51 -12.27
CA ASP A 113 10.16 -10.86 -11.67
C ASP A 113 10.98 -10.96 -10.37
N THR A 114 10.90 -9.90 -9.55
CA THR A 114 11.76 -9.72 -8.38
C THR A 114 11.10 -10.20 -7.10
N VAL A 115 11.90 -10.82 -6.23
CA VAL A 115 11.49 -11.16 -4.84
C VAL A 115 11.43 -9.94 -3.91
N PHE A 116 11.90 -8.77 -4.36
CA PHE A 116 11.91 -7.54 -3.57
C PHE A 116 10.58 -6.79 -3.57
N SER A 117 9.54 -7.32 -4.22
CA SER A 117 8.20 -6.74 -4.26
C SER A 117 7.15 -7.82 -4.11
N THR A 118 6.08 -7.50 -3.39
CA THR A 118 4.86 -8.32 -3.30
C THR A 118 3.74 -7.81 -4.19
N ILE A 119 4.00 -6.78 -5.03
CA ILE A 119 3.02 -6.24 -5.98
C ILE A 119 2.84 -7.26 -7.12
N PRO A 120 1.64 -7.83 -7.30
CA PRO A 120 1.40 -8.85 -8.31
C PRO A 120 1.27 -8.26 -9.71
N GLY A 121 1.84 -8.95 -10.70
CA GLY A 121 1.58 -8.72 -12.12
C GLY A 121 2.23 -7.46 -12.72
N THR A 122 3.01 -6.69 -11.97
CA THR A 122 3.62 -5.44 -12.46
C THR A 122 5.08 -5.30 -12.04
N PRO A 123 5.89 -4.54 -12.81
CA PRO A 123 7.27 -4.26 -12.42
C PRO A 123 7.33 -3.47 -11.11
N ALA A 124 8.34 -3.76 -10.31
CA ALA A 124 8.62 -3.01 -9.09
C ALA A 124 9.48 -1.80 -9.44
N TYR A 125 8.92 -0.60 -9.36
CA TYR A 125 9.65 0.63 -9.55
C TYR A 125 10.32 1.04 -8.25
N VAL A 126 11.63 1.25 -8.31
CA VAL A 126 12.43 1.59 -7.14
C VAL A 126 12.62 3.08 -7.03
N GLY A 127 12.53 3.59 -5.82
CA GLY A 127 12.71 4.99 -5.50
C GLY A 127 13.28 5.21 -4.12
N LYS A 128 13.42 6.47 -3.78
CA LYS A 128 13.86 6.93 -2.47
C LYS A 128 12.65 7.49 -1.72
N ALA A 129 12.41 6.98 -0.52
CA ALA A 129 11.55 7.61 0.47
C ALA A 129 12.22 8.88 1.00
N THR A 130 11.92 10.04 0.44
CA THR A 130 12.47 11.34 0.90
C THR A 130 11.91 11.74 2.26
N ASN A 131 10.69 11.30 2.56
CA ASN A 131 10.04 11.43 3.86
C ASN A 131 9.18 10.19 4.14
N TYR A 132 9.27 9.65 5.35
CA TYR A 132 8.30 8.68 5.86
C TYR A 132 8.11 8.86 7.36
N ARG A 133 6.90 9.24 7.76
CA ARG A 133 6.50 9.35 9.16
C ARG A 133 5.32 8.44 9.40
N ALA A 134 5.34 7.70 10.50
CA ALA A 134 4.19 6.94 10.96
C ALA A 134 4.17 6.93 12.49
N ASN A 135 3.00 7.19 13.07
CA ASN A 135 2.71 7.08 14.49
C ASN A 135 1.44 6.24 14.68
N VAL A 136 1.64 4.95 14.92
CA VAL A 136 0.57 3.95 15.06
C VAL A 136 0.83 3.15 16.35
N PRO A 137 0.32 3.62 17.50
CA PRO A 137 0.55 2.98 18.79
C PRO A 137 0.10 1.52 18.87
N ALA A 138 -0.99 1.15 18.18
CA ALA A 138 -1.47 -0.23 18.11
C ALA A 138 -0.44 -1.22 17.54
N LEU A 139 0.49 -0.72 16.71
CA LEU A 139 1.60 -1.49 16.16
C LEU A 139 2.93 -1.24 16.90
N ASN A 140 2.95 -0.41 17.95
CA ASN A 140 4.18 0.10 18.56
C ASN A 140 5.10 0.85 17.57
N ILE A 141 4.51 1.47 16.54
CA ILE A 141 5.26 2.23 15.53
C ILE A 141 5.22 3.71 15.88
N ASN A 142 6.40 4.32 16.05
CA ASN A 142 6.59 5.76 16.06
C ASN A 142 7.92 6.07 15.38
N ILE A 143 7.87 6.38 14.10
CA ILE A 143 9.03 6.50 13.23
C ILE A 143 8.97 7.77 12.39
N ASN A 144 10.15 8.29 12.11
CA ASN A 144 10.38 9.42 11.22
C ASN A 144 11.70 9.14 10.48
N LEU A 145 11.57 8.63 9.27
CA LEU A 145 12.65 8.15 8.43
C LEU A 145 12.80 9.03 7.19
N LYS A 146 14.04 9.14 6.71
CA LYS A 146 14.39 9.86 5.48
C LYS A 146 15.44 9.08 4.70
N ASP A 147 15.45 9.27 3.40
CA ASP A 147 16.43 8.71 2.46
C ASP A 147 16.53 7.16 2.51
N HIS A 148 15.41 6.48 2.75
CA HIS A 148 15.32 5.02 2.70
C HIS A 148 14.84 4.54 1.33
N ASN A 149 15.00 3.25 1.05
CA ASN A 149 14.46 2.65 -0.17
C ASN A 149 12.94 2.60 -0.13
N ALA A 150 12.31 2.86 -1.27
CA ALA A 150 10.88 2.71 -1.49
C ALA A 150 10.63 1.94 -2.79
N VAL A 151 9.50 1.24 -2.82
CA VAL A 151 9.03 0.53 -4.01
C VAL A 151 7.60 0.98 -4.28
N SER A 152 7.30 1.27 -5.54
CA SER A 152 5.93 1.48 -6.01
C SER A 152 5.70 0.70 -7.29
N GLY A 153 4.44 0.51 -7.64
CA GLY A 153 4.06 -0.16 -8.86
C GLY A 153 2.58 0.03 -9.09
N PRO A 154 2.12 0.05 -10.35
CA PRO A 154 0.71 0.02 -10.63
C PRO A 154 0.13 -1.28 -10.07
N PHE A 155 -1.08 -1.19 -9.53
CA PHE A 155 -1.83 -2.35 -9.08
C PHE A 155 -2.98 -2.57 -10.06
N HIS A 156 -3.01 -3.73 -10.71
CA HIS A 156 -3.96 -4.03 -11.76
C HIS A 156 -4.42 -5.48 -11.68
N PHE A 157 -5.73 -5.67 -11.51
CA PHE A 157 -6.39 -6.96 -11.68
C PHE A 157 -7.48 -6.82 -12.72
N GLU A 158 -7.51 -7.76 -13.64
CA GLU A 158 -8.62 -8.05 -14.53
C GLU A 158 -8.92 -9.54 -14.33
N ASP A 159 -10.19 -9.88 -14.12
CA ASP A 159 -10.68 -11.26 -14.19
C ASP A 159 -10.83 -11.70 -15.65
#